data_AF-A0A375AAP5-F1
#
_entry.id   AF-A0A375AAP5-F1
#
_cell.length_a   1.000
_cell.length_b   1.000
_cell.length_c   1.000
_cell.angle_alpha   90.00
_cell.angle_beta   90.00
_cell.angle_gamma   90.00
#
_symmetry.space_group_name_H-M   'P 1'
#
loop_
_entity.id
_entity.type
_entity.pdbx_description
1 polymer ?
#
loop_
_entity_poly.entity_id
_entity_poly.type
_entity_poly.pdbx_seq_one_letter_code
_entity_poly.pdbx_strand_id
1 'polypeptide(L)'
;MLNIRQFITSNMRVLKTLGLVACMAFSQSVLAHAHLKSQTPAADATVAASLSALSLTFTENIEPAFSGVTLTLNGQTISTGNAVLDNGHKNTLLISLDKTLVSGSYQVNWHVLSVDGHKTTGSYRFNVK
;
A
#
# COMPACT_ATOMS: atom_id res chain seq x y z
N MET A 1 45.45 -35.42 35.67
CA MET A 1 45.07 -34.11 36.24
C MET A 1 44.56 -33.24 35.10
N LEU A 2 43.24 -33.22 34.85
CA LEU A 2 42.65 -32.50 33.71
C LEU A 2 42.54 -31.01 34.04
N ASN A 3 43.05 -30.15 33.16
CA ASN A 3 43.27 -28.73 33.40
C ASN A 3 41.96 -27.93 33.22
N ILE A 4 41.23 -27.72 34.33
CA ILE A 4 39.89 -27.10 34.42
C ILE A 4 39.83 -25.69 33.78
N ARG A 5 40.97 -25.00 33.60
CA ARG A 5 41.03 -23.65 33.01
C ARG A 5 40.80 -23.59 31.49
N GLN A 6 40.96 -24.68 30.75
CA GLN A 6 40.72 -24.69 29.29
C GLN A 6 39.24 -24.82 28.91
N PHE A 7 38.40 -25.37 29.80
CA PHE A 7 36.96 -25.55 29.54
C PHE A 7 36.19 -24.22 29.61
N ILE A 8 36.57 -23.34 30.53
CA ILE A 8 35.86 -22.07 30.80
C ILE A 8 36.07 -21.06 29.66
N THR A 9 37.27 -21.02 29.08
CA THR A 9 37.61 -20.10 27.98
C THR A 9 37.03 -20.53 26.62
N SER A 10 36.86 -21.84 26.40
CA SER A 10 36.20 -22.40 25.20
C SER A 10 34.72 -22.07 25.16
N ASN A 11 34.01 -22.27 26.29
CA ASN A 11 32.57 -22.02 26.40
C ASN A 11 32.21 -20.54 26.22
N MET A 12 33.08 -19.62 26.64
CA MET A 12 32.92 -18.17 26.46
C MET A 12 33.02 -17.75 24.98
N ARG A 13 33.83 -18.45 24.17
CA ARG A 13 33.98 -18.17 22.73
C ARG A 13 32.76 -18.66 21.94
N VAL A 14 32.26 -19.85 22.26
CA VAL A 14 31.06 -20.41 21.64
C VAL A 14 29.82 -19.57 21.96
N LEU A 15 29.67 -19.09 23.20
CA LEU A 15 28.58 -18.18 23.59
C LEU A 15 28.62 -16.84 22.82
N LYS A 16 29.82 -16.28 22.63
CA LYS A 16 30.02 -15.03 21.86
C LYS A 16 29.73 -15.20 20.37
N THR A 17 30.02 -16.37 19.81
CA THR A 17 29.77 -16.65 18.39
C THR A 17 28.29 -16.94 18.13
N LEU A 18 27.60 -17.63 19.06
CA LEU A 18 26.17 -17.90 18.98
C LEU A 18 25.32 -16.63 19.15
N GLY A 19 25.72 -15.71 20.03
CA GLY A 19 25.05 -14.41 20.18
C GLY A 19 25.15 -13.52 18.93
N LEU A 20 26.27 -13.57 18.20
CA LEU A 20 26.47 -12.78 16.98
C LEU A 20 25.59 -13.28 15.81
N VAL A 21 25.35 -14.60 15.71
CA VAL A 21 24.48 -15.19 14.68
C VAL A 21 23.00 -14.90 14.94
N ALA A 22 22.58 -14.83 16.21
CA ALA A 22 21.19 -14.51 16.57
C ALA A 22 20.77 -13.07 16.20
N CYS A 23 21.71 -12.11 16.13
CA CYS A 23 21.42 -10.74 15.74
C CYS A 23 21.16 -10.56 14.23
N MET A 24 21.58 -11.50 13.37
CA MET A 24 21.42 -11.39 11.91
C MET A 24 20.05 -11.87 11.40
N ALA A 25 19.20 -12.43 12.27
CA ALA A 25 17.92 -13.02 11.86
C ALA A 25 16.74 -12.02 11.80
N PHE A 26 16.93 -10.77 12.22
CA PHE A 26 15.89 -9.75 12.18
C PHE A 26 16.04 -8.86 10.94
N SER A 27 15.71 -9.39 9.77
CA SER A 27 15.38 -8.56 8.62
C SER A 27 14.05 -7.85 8.92
N GLN A 28 14.10 -6.63 9.45
CA GLN A 28 12.90 -5.80 9.53
C GLN A 28 12.41 -5.58 8.10
N SER A 29 11.23 -6.11 7.80
CA SER A 29 10.58 -5.85 6.52
C SER A 29 10.27 -4.36 6.46
N VAL A 30 11.05 -3.61 5.69
CA VAL A 30 10.89 -2.16 5.53
C VAL A 30 9.65 -1.87 4.68
N LEU A 31 8.49 -1.77 5.34
CA LEU A 31 7.24 -1.29 4.76
C LEU A 31 7.28 0.24 4.62
N ALA A 32 8.26 0.77 3.90
CA ALA A 32 8.38 2.22 3.70
C ALA A 32 7.42 2.72 2.61
N HIS A 33 7.28 1.94 1.53
CA HIS A 33 6.51 2.36 0.37
C HIS A 33 5.01 2.07 0.53
N ALA A 34 4.17 3.07 0.27
CA ALA A 34 2.72 2.87 0.16
C ALA A 34 2.38 2.03 -1.08
N HIS A 35 1.78 0.87 -0.89
CA HIS A 35 1.21 0.04 -1.94
C HIS A 35 -0.31 -0.02 -1.81
N LEU A 36 -1.02 -0.16 -2.93
CA LEU A 36 -2.46 -0.38 -2.89
C LEU A 36 -2.74 -1.72 -2.19
N LYS A 37 -3.43 -1.65 -1.05
CA LYS A 37 -3.78 -2.79 -0.21
C LYS A 37 -5.16 -3.33 -0.55
N SER A 38 -6.11 -2.44 -0.79
CA SER A 38 -7.49 -2.78 -1.17
C SER A 38 -8.16 -1.63 -1.89
N GLN A 39 -9.17 -1.94 -2.70
CA GLN A 39 -9.91 -0.97 -3.48
C GLN A 39 -11.38 -1.36 -3.65
N THR A 40 -12.24 -0.34 -3.72
CA THR A 40 -13.65 -0.46 -4.08
C THR A 40 -13.93 0.51 -5.24
N PRO A 41 -14.45 0.05 -6.39
CA PRO A 41 -14.67 -1.35 -6.76
C PRO A 41 -13.39 -2.18 -6.75
N ALA A 42 -13.52 -3.48 -6.48
CA ALA A 42 -12.40 -4.41 -6.61
C ALA A 42 -11.94 -4.51 -8.08
N ALA A 43 -10.69 -4.92 -8.30
CA ALA A 43 -10.19 -5.16 -9.65
C ALA A 43 -11.09 -6.20 -10.37
N ASP A 44 -11.37 -5.92 -11.64
CA ASP A 44 -12.19 -6.72 -12.54
C ASP A 44 -13.66 -6.90 -12.11
N ALA A 45 -14.09 -6.24 -11.02
CA ALA A 45 -15.47 -6.29 -10.56
C ALA A 45 -16.42 -5.60 -11.55
N THR A 46 -17.67 -6.09 -11.59
CA THR A 46 -18.76 -5.45 -12.32
C THR A 46 -19.72 -4.79 -11.34
N VAL A 47 -19.91 -3.49 -11.44
CA VAL A 47 -20.74 -2.67 -10.55
C VAL A 47 -21.88 -2.00 -11.31
N ALA A 48 -22.89 -1.55 -10.58
CA ALA A 48 -23.98 -0.77 -11.15
C ALA A 48 -23.52 0.65 -11.49
N ALA A 49 -24.17 1.26 -12.48
CA ALA A 49 -24.01 2.68 -12.83
C ALA A 49 -24.21 3.66 -11.65
N SER A 50 -24.93 3.23 -10.60
CA SER A 50 -25.19 4.00 -9.37
C SER A 50 -24.02 4.04 -8.38
N LEU A 51 -22.84 3.53 -8.73
CA LEU A 51 -21.65 3.66 -7.89
C LEU A 51 -21.38 5.14 -7.61
N SER A 52 -21.30 5.51 -6.34
CA SER A 52 -21.17 6.91 -5.90
C SER A 52 -19.75 7.34 -5.57
N ALA A 53 -18.83 6.39 -5.34
CA ALA A 53 -17.45 6.71 -5.00
C ALA A 53 -16.49 5.57 -5.34
N LEU A 54 -15.22 5.94 -5.52
CA LEU A 54 -14.08 5.02 -5.45
C LEU A 54 -13.44 5.15 -4.06
N SER A 55 -12.94 4.03 -3.54
CA SER A 55 -12.14 3.98 -2.31
C SER A 55 -10.88 3.18 -2.54
N LEU A 56 -9.72 3.75 -2.24
CA LEU A 56 -8.42 3.10 -2.37
C LEU A 56 -7.68 3.19 -1.03
N THR A 57 -7.38 2.05 -0.43
CA THR A 57 -6.63 1.94 0.82
C THR A 57 -5.23 1.44 0.56
N PHE A 58 -4.26 2.09 1.17
CA PHE A 58 -2.83 1.82 1.02
C PHE A 58 -2.25 1.15 2.26
N THR A 59 -1.07 0.54 2.12
CA THR A 59 -0.34 -0.07 3.25
C THR A 59 0.14 0.97 4.25
N GLU A 60 0.53 2.14 3.77
CA GLU A 60 1.06 3.25 4.57
C GLU A 60 0.17 4.49 4.51
N ASN A 61 0.33 5.37 5.49
CA ASN A 61 -0.28 6.70 5.45
C ASN A 61 0.29 7.51 4.28
N ILE A 62 -0.53 8.39 3.74
CA ILE A 62 -0.20 9.17 2.54
C ILE A 62 -0.39 10.67 2.77
N GLU A 63 0.34 11.47 1.99
CA GLU A 63 0.19 12.92 1.92
C GLU A 63 -0.85 13.27 0.85
N PRO A 64 -2.06 13.73 1.23
CA PRO A 64 -3.17 13.89 0.29
C PRO A 64 -2.94 14.99 -0.74
N ALA A 65 -2.18 16.02 -0.40
CA ALA A 65 -1.84 17.11 -1.33
C ALA A 65 -1.00 16.66 -2.53
N PHE A 66 -0.36 15.50 -2.43
CA PHE A 66 0.52 14.92 -3.46
C PHE A 66 0.05 13.54 -3.93
N SER A 67 -1.21 13.20 -3.64
CA SER A 67 -1.81 11.91 -3.93
C SER A 67 -3.11 12.10 -4.69
N GLY A 68 -3.45 11.19 -5.60
CA GLY A 68 -4.64 11.35 -6.42
C GLY A 68 -4.97 10.17 -7.31
N VAL A 69 -6.15 10.27 -7.91
CA VAL A 69 -6.72 9.25 -8.80
C VAL A 69 -7.23 9.91 -10.07
N THR A 70 -7.04 9.26 -11.20
CA THR A 70 -7.62 9.61 -12.49
C THR A 70 -8.44 8.44 -13.00
N LEU A 71 -9.73 8.68 -13.23
CA LEU A 71 -10.65 7.73 -13.81
C LEU A 71 -10.72 7.94 -15.33
N THR A 72 -10.64 6.86 -16.10
CA THR A 72 -10.72 6.92 -17.57
C THR A 72 -11.65 5.85 -18.13
N LEU A 73 -12.30 6.16 -19.25
CA LEU A 73 -13.06 5.22 -20.08
C LEU A 73 -12.58 5.39 -21.53
N ASN A 74 -12.16 4.29 -22.16
CA ASN A 74 -11.64 4.30 -23.54
C ASN A 74 -10.55 5.38 -23.79
N GLY A 75 -9.69 5.61 -22.79
CA GLY A 75 -8.61 6.61 -22.85
C GLY A 75 -9.05 8.05 -22.59
N GLN A 76 -10.36 8.32 -22.42
CA GLN A 76 -10.86 9.64 -22.05
C GLN A 76 -11.00 9.78 -20.54
N THR A 77 -10.52 10.90 -19.99
CA THR A 77 -10.67 11.21 -18.56
C THR A 77 -12.13 11.50 -18.22
N ILE A 78 -12.59 10.84 -17.17
CA ILE A 78 -13.92 11.03 -16.59
C ILE A 78 -13.79 11.98 -15.41
N SER A 79 -14.61 13.02 -15.40
CA SER A 79 -14.65 13.99 -14.30
C SER A 79 -15.10 13.30 -13.02
N THR A 80 -14.36 13.51 -11.94
CA THR A 80 -14.68 13.05 -10.59
C THR A 80 -14.62 14.22 -9.63
N GLY A 81 -15.15 14.04 -8.42
CA GLY A 81 -14.89 14.94 -7.30
C GLY A 81 -13.43 14.89 -6.87
N ASN A 82 -13.08 15.78 -5.94
CA ASN A 82 -11.74 15.83 -5.35
C ASN A 82 -11.43 14.55 -4.58
N ALA A 83 -10.18 14.08 -4.68
CA ALA A 83 -9.68 13.02 -3.82
C ALA A 83 -9.49 13.58 -2.40
N VAL A 84 -10.12 12.94 -1.43
CA VAL A 84 -10.02 13.31 0.00
C VAL A 84 -9.62 12.09 0.81
N LEU A 85 -8.99 12.30 1.96
CA LEU A 85 -8.79 11.20 2.90
C LEU A 85 -10.13 10.81 3.54
N ASP A 86 -10.30 9.52 3.75
CA ASP A 86 -11.38 9.02 4.60
C ASP A 86 -11.20 9.51 6.04
N ASN A 87 -12.30 9.88 6.69
CA ASN A 87 -12.26 10.44 8.03
C ASN A 87 -11.81 9.37 9.02
N GLY A 88 -10.65 9.59 9.65
CA GLY A 88 -10.04 8.63 10.57
C GLY A 88 -9.06 7.65 9.94
N HIS A 89 -8.94 7.59 8.61
CA HIS A 89 -8.00 6.72 7.90
C HIS A 89 -7.05 7.53 7.01
N LYS A 90 -5.83 7.77 7.50
CA LYS A 90 -4.78 8.54 6.81
C LYS A 90 -4.13 7.82 5.62
N ASN A 91 -4.60 6.62 5.31
CA ASN A 91 -4.11 5.76 4.23
C ASN A 91 -5.22 5.39 3.24
N THR A 92 -6.39 6.03 3.28
CA THR A 92 -7.50 5.73 2.38
C THR A 92 -7.93 6.98 1.63
N LEU A 93 -7.87 6.94 0.29
CA LEU A 93 -8.45 7.96 -0.57
C LEU A 93 -9.90 7.62 -0.92
N LEU A 94 -10.76 8.62 -0.83
CA LEU A 94 -12.13 8.61 -1.32
C LEU A 94 -12.24 9.58 -2.49
N ILE A 95 -12.90 9.13 -3.57
CA ILE A 95 -13.12 9.91 -4.78
C ILE A 95 -14.60 9.83 -5.11
N SER A 96 -15.31 10.94 -4.93
CA SER A 96 -16.73 11.04 -5.27
C SER A 96 -16.93 10.97 -6.78
N LEU A 97 -17.99 10.28 -7.19
CA LEU A 97 -18.45 10.24 -8.57
C LEU A 97 -19.69 11.13 -8.70
N ASP A 98 -19.49 12.35 -9.19
CA ASP A 98 -20.55 13.37 -9.24
C ASP A 98 -21.59 13.10 -10.33
N LYS A 99 -21.31 12.13 -11.21
CA LYS A 99 -22.17 11.74 -12.33
C LYS A 99 -22.30 10.22 -12.39
N THR A 100 -23.49 9.76 -12.77
CA THR A 100 -23.73 8.36 -13.09
C THR A 100 -22.78 7.91 -14.19
N LEU A 101 -22.10 6.79 -13.97
CA LEU A 101 -21.19 6.21 -14.93
C LEU A 101 -21.97 5.48 -16.02
N VAL A 102 -21.60 5.67 -17.28
CA VAL A 102 -22.12 4.86 -18.39
C VAL A 102 -21.50 3.47 -18.37
N SER A 103 -22.15 2.47 -18.95
CA SER A 103 -21.62 1.11 -19.01
C SER A 103 -20.30 1.06 -19.79
N GLY A 104 -19.34 0.27 -19.30
CA GLY A 104 -18.01 0.17 -19.91
C GLY A 104 -16.91 -0.25 -18.93
N SER A 105 -15.71 -0.48 -19.47
CA SER A 105 -14.51 -0.84 -18.69
C SER A 105 -13.75 0.42 -18.29
N TYR A 106 -13.82 0.79 -17.03
CA TYR A 106 -13.12 1.93 -16.46
C TYR A 106 -11.72 1.54 -16.00
N GLN A 107 -10.74 2.40 -16.26
CA GLN A 107 -9.40 2.29 -15.70
C GLN A 107 -9.18 3.38 -14.65
N VAL A 108 -8.79 2.93 -13.46
CA VAL A 108 -8.39 3.77 -12.34
C VAL A 108 -6.88 3.82 -12.34
N ASN A 109 -6.31 5.01 -12.55
CA ASN A 109 -4.88 5.26 -12.39
C ASN A 109 -4.69 6.04 -11.09
N TRP A 110 -3.74 5.62 -10.26
CA TRP A 110 -3.48 6.27 -8.98
C TRP A 110 -2.00 6.57 -8.81
N HIS A 111 -1.72 7.60 -8.02
CA HIS A 111 -0.40 7.90 -7.49
C HIS A 111 -0.55 8.34 -6.04
N VAL A 112 0.40 7.98 -5.20
CA VAL A 112 0.43 8.43 -3.81
C VAL A 112 1.84 8.79 -3.38
N LEU A 113 1.96 9.79 -2.53
CA LEU A 113 3.16 10.09 -1.76
C LEU A 113 2.95 9.52 -0.35
N SER A 114 3.75 8.54 0.03
CA SER A 114 3.75 8.02 1.41
C SER A 114 4.38 9.04 2.36
N VAL A 115 4.00 8.98 3.63
CA VAL A 115 4.61 9.81 4.70
C VAL A 115 6.10 9.54 4.90
N ASP A 116 6.64 8.46 4.32
CA ASP A 116 8.07 8.18 4.27
C ASP A 116 8.83 8.99 3.19
N GLY A 117 8.11 9.73 2.34
CA GLY A 117 8.66 10.57 1.28
C GLY A 117 8.74 9.92 -0.11
N HIS A 118 8.30 8.67 -0.29
CA HIS A 118 8.36 8.01 -1.59
C HIS A 118 7.04 8.07 -2.36
N LYS A 119 7.15 8.28 -3.67
CA LYS A 119 6.01 8.24 -4.60
C LYS A 119 5.86 6.83 -5.16
N THR A 120 4.64 6.32 -5.17
CA THR A 120 4.27 5.09 -5.86
C THR A 120 3.07 5.34 -6.78
N THR A 121 2.95 4.52 -7.81
CA THR A 121 1.86 4.60 -8.78
C THR A 121 1.33 3.21 -9.10
N GLY A 122 0.14 3.15 -9.67
CA GLY A 122 -0.42 1.93 -10.19
C GLY A 122 -1.75 2.15 -10.90
N SER A 123 -2.34 1.06 -11.36
CA SER A 123 -3.64 1.09 -12.00
C SER A 123 -4.40 -0.21 -11.82
N TYR A 124 -5.73 -0.14 -11.94
CA TYR A 124 -6.60 -1.32 -12.04
C TYR A 124 -7.84 -0.97 -12.88
N ARG A 125 -8.63 -2.00 -13.22
CA ARG A 125 -9.87 -1.83 -13.98
C ARG A 125 -11.08 -2.36 -13.23
N PHE A 126 -12.24 -1.80 -13.53
CA PHE A 126 -13.55 -2.34 -13.15
C PHE A 126 -14.56 -2.08 -14.27
N ASN A 127 -15.65 -2.82 -14.28
CA ASN A 127 -16.70 -2.71 -15.28
C ASN A 127 -17.96 -2.07 -14.68
N VAL A 128 -18.62 -1.21 -15.43
CA VAL A 128 -19.96 -0.71 -15.13
C VAL A 128 -20.95 -1.38 -16.08
N LYS A 129 -22.06 -1.88 -15.53
CA LYS A 129 -23.21 -2.39 -16.31
C LYS A 129 -24.40 -1.45 -16.21
#